data_AF-A0A9P4Q0B9-F1
#
_entry.id   AF-A0A9P4Q0B9-F1
#
_cell.length_a   1.000
_cell.length_b   1.000
_cell.length_c   1.000
_cell.angle_alpha   90.00
_cell.angle_beta   90.00
_cell.angle_gamma   90.00
#
_symmetry.space_group_name_H-M   'P 1'
#
loop_
_entity.id
_entity.type
_entity.pdbx_description
1 polymer ?
#
loop_
_entity_poly.entity_id
_entity_poly.type
_entity_poly.pdbx_seq_one_letter_code
_entity_poly.pdbx_strand_id
1 'polypeptide(L)'
;MSGGQQLVGMISKQGLYEADGKTLKDKVKAGFAHAVFNDIVIAASAYIWYLKRQAASEGLVGKVAGEEAGLAYLKADPVLVGAQVVLAGLLMFASSIGGALTYNYGVGFSAAKSGAKKTQ
;
A
#
# COMPACT_ATOMS: atom_id res chain seq x y z
N MET A 1 -7.92 -7.28 -15.95
CA MET A 1 -6.52 -7.54 -15.57
C MET A 1 -6.05 -6.46 -14.61
N SER A 2 -5.67 -6.83 -13.40
CA SER A 2 -5.14 -5.89 -12.39
C SER A 2 -3.78 -5.33 -12.80
N GLY A 3 -3.34 -4.23 -12.17
CA GLY A 3 -2.02 -3.63 -12.42
C GLY A 3 -0.86 -4.62 -12.21
N GLY A 4 -0.93 -5.46 -11.17
CA GLY A 4 0.05 -6.52 -10.92
C GLY A 4 0.09 -7.59 -12.02
N GLN A 5 -1.07 -8.02 -12.53
CA GLN A 5 -1.13 -8.95 -13.66
C GLN A 5 -0.55 -8.33 -14.95
N GLN A 6 -0.74 -7.01 -15.14
CA GLN A 6 -0.14 -6.29 -16.27
C GLN A 6 1.38 -6.19 -16.14
N LEU A 7 1.89 -5.94 -14.92
CA LEU A 7 3.33 -5.93 -14.65
C LEU A 7 3.95 -7.31 -14.93
N VAL A 8 3.35 -8.38 -14.39
CA VAL A 8 3.80 -9.76 -14.65
C VAL A 8 3.74 -10.10 -16.14
N GLY A 9 2.67 -9.72 -16.83
CA GLY A 9 2.52 -9.92 -18.27
C GLY A 9 3.51 -9.11 -19.12
N MET A 10 3.99 -7.96 -18.64
CA MET A 10 5.06 -7.20 -19.29
C MET A 10 6.44 -7.82 -19.02
N ILE A 11 6.69 -8.28 -17.79
CA ILE A 11 7.91 -9.00 -17.43
C ILE A 11 8.03 -10.28 -18.25
N SER A 12 6.95 -11.05 -18.40
CA SER A 12 6.97 -12.29 -19.19
C SER A 12 7.23 -12.05 -20.68
N LYS A 13 6.90 -10.86 -21.20
CA LYS A 13 7.12 -10.49 -22.61
C LYS A 13 8.47 -9.84 -22.88
N GLN A 14 9.03 -9.12 -21.90
CA GLN A 14 10.21 -8.27 -22.10
C GLN A 14 11.42 -8.70 -21.27
N GLY A 15 11.28 -9.74 -20.44
CA GLY A 15 12.32 -10.22 -19.53
C GLY A 15 12.47 -9.36 -18.27
N LEU A 16 13.10 -9.96 -17.25
CA LEU A 16 13.42 -9.33 -15.96
C LEU A 16 14.66 -8.44 -16.03
N TYR A 17 15.59 -8.78 -16.93
CA TYR A 17 16.93 -8.20 -16.99
C TYR A 17 17.10 -7.35 -18.26
N GLU A 18 17.99 -6.37 -18.19
CA GLU A 18 18.50 -5.65 -19.35
C GLU A 18 19.32 -6.58 -20.27
N ALA A 19 19.82 -6.05 -21.38
CA ALA A 19 20.59 -6.83 -22.37
C ALA A 19 21.84 -7.51 -21.79
N ASP A 20 22.32 -7.04 -20.63
CA ASP A 20 23.45 -7.63 -19.89
C ASP A 20 23.10 -8.91 -19.12
N GLY A 21 21.81 -9.27 -19.02
CA GLY A 21 21.31 -10.45 -18.32
C GLY A 21 21.48 -10.43 -16.80
N LYS A 22 21.96 -9.33 -16.21
CA LYS A 22 22.28 -9.20 -14.77
C LYS A 22 21.57 -8.03 -14.11
N THR A 23 21.38 -6.93 -14.82
CA THR A 23 20.75 -5.73 -14.28
C THR A 23 19.24 -5.84 -14.41
N LEU A 24 18.51 -5.77 -13.29
CA LEU A 24 17.06 -5.72 -13.31
C LEU A 24 16.57 -4.44 -13.99
N LYS A 25 15.53 -4.55 -14.81
CA LYS A 25 14.90 -3.38 -15.44
C LYS A 25 14.30 -2.47 -14.36
N ASP A 26 14.39 -1.16 -14.55
CA ASP A 26 13.95 -0.21 -13.52
C ASP A 26 12.45 -0.29 -13.20
N LYS A 27 11.61 -0.64 -14.19
CA LYS A 27 10.18 -0.94 -13.96
C LYS A 27 9.93 -2.14 -13.06
N VAL A 28 10.80 -3.15 -13.09
CA VAL A 28 10.72 -4.33 -12.22
C VAL A 28 11.10 -3.92 -10.80
N LYS A 29 12.20 -3.17 -10.65
CA LYS A 29 12.61 -2.59 -9.37
C LYS A 29 11.51 -1.71 -8.77
N ALA A 30 10.92 -0.83 -9.58
CA ALA A 30 9.83 0.05 -9.16
C ALA A 30 8.58 -0.76 -8.74
N GLY A 31 8.24 -1.82 -9.48
CA GLY A 31 7.15 -2.73 -9.12
C GLY A 31 7.36 -3.42 -7.77
N PHE A 32 8.56 -3.99 -7.55
CA PHE A 32 8.92 -4.59 -6.27
C PHE A 32 8.92 -3.57 -5.14
N ALA A 33 9.51 -2.39 -5.36
CA ALA A 33 9.54 -1.32 -4.37
C ALA A 33 8.11 -0.90 -3.97
N HIS A 34 7.23 -0.66 -4.94
CA HIS A 34 5.84 -0.29 -4.68
C HIS A 34 5.10 -1.34 -3.85
N ALA A 35 5.28 -2.63 -4.14
CA ALA A 35 4.67 -3.71 -3.37
C ALA A 35 5.22 -3.75 -1.94
N VAL A 36 6.55 -3.76 -1.78
CA VAL A 36 7.21 -3.84 -0.47
C VAL A 36 6.80 -2.68 0.44
N PHE A 37 6.81 -1.45 -0.06
CA PHE A 37 6.43 -0.30 0.77
C PHE A 37 4.94 -0.33 1.16
N ASN A 38 4.05 -0.77 0.26
CA ASN A 38 2.64 -0.93 0.62
C ASN A 38 2.43 -2.03 1.67
N ASP A 39 3.10 -3.17 1.53
CA ASP A 39 2.98 -4.28 2.48
C ASP A 39 3.45 -3.87 3.89
N ILE A 40 4.56 -3.14 3.96
CA ILE A 40 5.06 -2.56 5.23
C ILE A 40 4.01 -1.62 5.82
N VAL A 41 3.46 -0.69 5.04
CA VAL A 41 2.48 0.27 5.52
C VAL A 41 1.21 -0.42 6.01
N ILE A 42 0.71 -1.41 5.27
CA ILE A 42 -0.49 -2.16 5.65
C ILE A 42 -0.25 -2.96 6.93
N ALA A 43 0.85 -3.72 7.00
CA ALA A 43 1.17 -4.53 8.17
C ALA A 43 1.38 -3.68 9.43
N ALA A 44 2.14 -2.58 9.32
CA ALA A 44 2.35 -1.67 10.44
C ALA A 44 1.06 -0.95 10.86
N SER A 45 0.23 -0.53 9.90
CA SER A 45 -1.07 0.10 10.21
C SER A 45 -2.02 -0.88 10.90
N ALA A 46 -2.06 -2.14 10.45
CA ALA A 46 -2.84 -3.20 11.08
C ALA A 46 -2.35 -3.49 12.50
N TYR A 47 -1.04 -3.48 12.72
CA TYR A 47 -0.46 -3.65 14.05
C TYR A 47 -0.79 -2.49 14.98
N ILE A 48 -0.66 -1.23 14.54
CA ILE A 48 -1.07 -0.06 15.33
C ILE A 48 -2.55 -0.11 15.66
N TRP A 49 -3.40 -0.50 14.69
CA TRP A 49 -4.82 -0.71 14.94
C TRP A 49 -5.05 -1.78 16.02
N TYR A 50 -4.33 -2.90 15.96
CA TYR A 50 -4.41 -3.96 16.96
C TYR A 50 -4.03 -3.48 18.36
N LEU A 51 -2.94 -2.73 18.50
CA LEU A 51 -2.52 -2.13 19.78
C LEU A 51 -3.58 -1.19 20.35
N LYS A 52 -4.13 -0.30 19.50
CA LYS A 52 -5.23 0.60 19.91
C LYS A 52 -6.48 -0.19 20.32
N ARG A 53 -6.79 -1.28 19.62
CA ARG A 53 -7.93 -2.15 19.90
C ARG A 53 -7.76 -2.90 21.23
N GLN A 54 -6.56 -3.38 21.55
CA GLN A 54 -6.24 -4.00 22.84
C GLN A 54 -6.38 -3.00 23.98
N ALA A 55 -5.73 -1.83 23.87
CA ALA A 55 -5.80 -0.77 24.89
C ALA A 55 -7.25 -0.32 25.15
N ALA A 56 -8.06 -0.21 24.09
CA ALA A 56 -9.48 0.08 24.23
C ALA A 56 -10.24 -1.06 24.94
N SER A 57 -9.90 -2.32 24.66
CA SER A 57 -10.55 -3.48 25.31
C SER A 57 -10.26 -3.53 26.80
N GLU A 58 -9.02 -3.28 27.20
CA GLU A 58 -8.59 -3.22 28.60
C GLU A 58 -9.25 -2.04 29.35
N GLY A 59 -9.29 -0.86 28.73
CA GLY A 59 -9.96 0.32 29.28
C GLY A 59 -11.48 0.19 29.39
N LEU A 60 -12.07 -0.83 28.75
CA LEU A 60 -13.50 -1.12 28.74
C LEU A 60 -13.92 -2.29 29.63
N VAL A 61 -12.98 -2.99 30.28
CA VAL A 61 -13.30 -4.09 31.19
C VAL A 61 -14.14 -3.54 32.35
N GLY A 62 -15.42 -3.94 32.40
CA GLY A 62 -16.38 -3.53 33.43
C GLY A 62 -17.14 -2.22 33.19
N LYS A 63 -16.92 -1.54 32.05
CA LYS A 63 -17.66 -0.32 31.68
C LYS A 63 -18.61 -0.59 30.52
N VAL A 64 -19.91 -0.40 30.73
CA VAL A 64 -20.95 -0.58 29.70
C VAL A 64 -20.71 0.43 28.57
N ALA A 65 -20.88 -0.04 27.33
CA ALA A 65 -20.70 0.74 26.12
C ALA A 65 -21.52 2.05 26.16
N GLY A 66 -20.80 3.17 26.26
CA GLY A 66 -21.29 4.55 26.20
C GLY A 66 -20.16 5.47 25.75
N GLU A 67 -20.38 6.78 25.73
CA GLU A 67 -19.43 7.82 25.28
C GLU A 67 -17.98 7.62 25.77
N GLU A 68 -17.79 7.07 26.99
CA GLU A 68 -16.49 6.75 27.57
C GLU A 68 -15.67 5.70 26.79
N ALA A 69 -16.34 4.77 26.08
CA ALA A 69 -15.70 3.78 25.22
C ALA A 69 -15.07 4.41 23.98
N GLY A 70 -15.70 5.45 23.43
CA GLY A 70 -15.14 6.26 22.35
C GLY A 70 -13.93 7.05 22.82
N LEU A 71 -13.97 7.59 24.04
CA LEU A 71 -12.87 8.36 24.64
C LEU A 71 -11.62 7.51 24.94
N ALA A 72 -11.79 6.24 25.33
CA ALA A 72 -10.67 5.31 25.49
C ALA A 72 -9.94 5.04 24.16
N TYR A 73 -10.68 5.02 23.05
CA TYR A 73 -10.12 4.88 21.69
C TYR A 73 -9.40 6.16 21.20
N LEU A 74 -9.75 7.31 21.79
CA LEU A 74 -9.23 8.64 21.46
C LEU A 74 -8.01 9.04 22.31
N LYS A 75 -7.63 8.24 23.31
CA LYS A 75 -6.43 8.52 24.09
C LYS A 75 -5.20 8.28 23.21
N ALA A 76 -4.74 9.36 22.60
CA ALA A 76 -3.64 9.35 21.66
C ALA A 76 -2.31 9.16 22.39
N ASP A 77 -1.69 8.00 22.21
CA ASP A 77 -0.28 7.82 22.54
C ASP A 77 0.55 8.63 21.51
N PRO A 78 1.34 9.64 21.93
CA PRO A 78 2.15 10.45 21.04
C PRO A 78 3.10 9.63 20.15
N VAL A 79 3.58 8.49 20.63
CA VAL A 79 4.45 7.58 19.87
C VAL A 79 3.66 6.92 18.73
N LEU A 80 2.45 6.44 19.01
CA LEU A 80 1.59 5.84 17.98
C LEU A 80 1.12 6.88 16.95
N VAL A 81 0.84 8.11 17.40
CA VAL A 81 0.51 9.22 16.48
C VAL A 81 1.71 9.55 15.59
N GLY A 82 2.92 9.67 16.16
CA GLY A 82 4.14 9.88 15.39
C GLY A 82 4.38 8.76 14.36
N ALA A 83 4.17 7.50 14.76
CA ALA A 83 4.27 6.36 13.86
C ALA A 83 3.25 6.44 12.70
N GLN A 84 2.00 6.85 12.97
CA GLN A 84 0.99 7.04 11.92
C GLN A 84 1.36 8.14 10.93
N VAL A 85 1.96 9.24 11.38
CA VAL A 85 2.45 10.31 10.49
C VAL A 85 3.58 9.79 9.59
N VAL A 86 4.53 9.02 10.14
CA VAL A 86 5.60 8.40 9.36
C VAL A 86 5.05 7.42 8.34
N LEU A 87 4.08 6.58 8.74
CA LEU A 87 3.41 5.65 7.82
C LEU A 87 2.63 6.36 6.72
N ALA A 88 1.99 7.49 7.02
CA ALA A 88 1.35 8.32 6.00
C ALA A 88 2.36 8.87 4.98
N GLY A 89 3.54 9.31 5.44
CA GLY A 89 4.64 9.71 4.56
C GLY A 89 5.13 8.57 3.67
N LEU A 90 5.34 7.38 4.26
CA LEU A 90 5.69 6.16 3.53
C LEU A 90 4.62 5.76 2.51
N LEU A 91 3.34 5.92 2.82
CA LEU A 91 2.24 5.65 1.89
C LEU A 91 2.25 6.61 0.70
N MET A 92 2.50 7.90 0.93
CA MET A 92 2.63 8.90 -0.13
C MET A 92 3.84 8.59 -1.02
N PHE A 93 4.96 8.16 -0.42
CA PHE A 93 6.13 7.69 -1.14
C PHE A 93 5.83 6.44 -1.98
N ALA A 94 5.19 5.42 -1.41
CA ALA A 94 4.77 4.23 -2.14
C ALA A 94 3.84 4.59 -3.32
N SER A 95 2.92 5.53 -3.09
CA SER A 95 1.97 6.01 -4.11
C SER A 95 2.66 6.74 -5.26
N SER A 96 3.73 7.52 -4.99
CA SER A 96 4.50 8.18 -6.04
C SER A 96 5.20 7.18 -6.98
N ILE A 97 5.69 6.05 -6.44
CA ILE A 97 6.24 4.93 -7.23
C ILE A 97 5.15 4.28 -8.10
N GLY A 98 3.93 4.12 -7.56
CA GLY A 98 2.77 3.65 -8.32
C GLY A 98 2.39 4.58 -9.48
N GLY A 99 2.49 5.89 -9.26
CA GLY A 99 2.37 6.90 -10.30
C GLY A 99 3.44 6.72 -11.39
N ALA A 100 4.71 6.56 -11.01
CA ALA A 100 5.79 6.30 -11.97
C ALA A 100 5.57 5.00 -12.77
N LEU A 101 5.10 3.92 -12.14
CA LEU A 101 4.72 2.68 -12.82
C LEU A 101 3.65 2.91 -13.89
N THR A 102 2.69 3.78 -13.59
CA THR A 102 1.60 4.11 -14.51
C THR A 102 2.10 5.00 -15.64
N TYR A 103 2.64 6.18 -15.33
CA TYR A 103 2.96 7.21 -16.32
C TYR A 103 4.25 6.95 -17.10
N ASN A 104 5.28 6.37 -16.48
CA ASN A 104 6.57 6.14 -17.15
C ASN A 104 6.66 4.76 -17.80
N TYR A 105 5.97 3.76 -17.23
CA TYR A 105 6.07 2.36 -17.68
C TYR A 105 4.77 1.77 -18.21
N GLY A 106 3.67 2.53 -18.23
CA GLY A 106 2.41 2.11 -18.84
C GLY A 106 1.64 1.04 -18.06
N VAL A 107 2.04 0.72 -16.83
CA VAL A 107 1.39 -0.29 -15.98
C VAL A 107 0.03 0.23 -15.55
N GLY A 108 -1.05 -0.50 -15.84
CA GLY A 108 -2.42 -0.10 -15.50
C GLY A 108 -3.23 0.46 -16.68
N PHE A 109 -2.60 1.02 -17.72
CA PHE A 109 -3.31 1.58 -18.88
C PHE A 109 -4.01 0.55 -19.77
N SER A 110 -3.63 -0.74 -19.69
CA SER A 110 -4.33 -1.79 -20.45
C SER A 110 -5.76 -2.02 -19.94
N ALA A 111 -6.03 -1.70 -18.66
CA ALA A 111 -7.38 -1.72 -18.11
C ALA A 111 -8.23 -0.57 -18.67
N ALA A 112 -7.66 0.64 -18.81
CA ALA A 112 -8.34 1.80 -19.39
C ALA A 112 -8.71 1.59 -20.88
N LYS A 113 -7.83 0.96 -21.68
CA LYS A 113 -8.14 0.59 -23.07
C LYS A 113 -9.17 -0.54 -23.21
N SER A 114 -9.27 -1.42 -22.22
CA SER A 114 -10.26 -2.52 -22.23
C SER A 114 -11.68 -2.06 -21.91
N GLY A 115 -11.85 -0.94 -21.19
CA GLY A 115 -13.14 -0.29 -20.96
C GLY A 115 -13.63 0.55 -22.15
N ALA A 116 -12.72 1.09 -22.96
CA ALA A 116 -13.05 1.87 -24.15
C ALA A 116 -13.47 1.04 -25.38
N LYS A 117 -13.32 -0.29 -25.33
CA LYS A 117 -13.56 -1.19 -26.48
C LYS A 117 -14.86 -2.00 -26.38
N LYS A 118 -15.89 -1.47 -25.70
CA LYS A 118 -17.25 -2.05 -25.63
C LYS A 118 -18.33 -1.21 -26.32
N THR A 119 -17.95 -0.29 -27.19
CA THR A 119 -18.90 0.42 -28.07
C THR A 119 -18.28 0.57 -29.45
N GLN A 120 -18.25 -0.51 -30.22
CA GLN A 120 -18.29 -0.50 -31.69
C GLN A 120 -18.55 -1.91 -32.20
#